data_AF-A0A3D2WFQ4-F1
#
_entry.id   AF-A0A3D2WFQ4-F1
#
_cell.length_a   1.000
_cell.length_b   1.000
_cell.length_c   1.000
_cell.angle_alpha   90.00
_cell.angle_beta   90.00
_cell.angle_gamma   90.00
#
_symmetry.space_group_name_H-M   'P 1'
#
loop_
_entity.id
_entity.type
_entity.pdbx_description
1 polymer ?
#
loop_
_entity_poly.entity_id
_entity_poly.type
_entity_poly.pdbx_seq_one_letter_code
_entity_poly.pdbx_strand_id
1 'polypeptide(L)'
;MGSDPRCVDGVACDHEACPMKLAKRGRDRRAILSTSQVRMTGKASQSCIIALFLGVALAACTAAPGNTTDSEVPESEERQVRSGIEVLLSDSLHLVQGKTVGLLTNHTGIYWTGDGIVGSTIDALYEANNVDLVALYAPEHGIRGQEQAGAAIDSGRDERTGVPIHSLYGEVRKPTPAMLEGVGVLLFDMQDIGARYYTYVSTMALAMEAAGEQDIPFIVLDRPNPVRGDVVQGNLLKPGYETFVGMYPVPMRHGMTAGELAQLYVGEFGLEVDLHVVPLDGWTRDMTFDQTQLPWVPPSPNMPSLESALAYPGTCLFEGTPISVGRGTDRAFQWVGAPWLDGVQLAESLNGYGINGVRFESTTFTPRNAGDRKFEGQEVSGVLLIPESTDYDASKAAVAMLLETYSMSGDNWLWADAHFDRLAGTDSLRLSIEADADFAELISAWESENQAFEQLRSPYLIY
;
A
#
# COMPACT_ATOMS: atom_id res chain seq x y z
N MET A 1 -26.62 -59.16 29.58
CA MET A 1 -27.09 -59.78 28.33
C MET A 1 -27.16 -58.68 27.27
N GLY A 2 -26.25 -58.73 26.28
CA GLY A 2 -26.28 -58.06 24.95
C GLY A 2 -26.47 -56.53 24.89
N SER A 3 -26.01 -55.78 23.90
CA SER A 3 -25.10 -55.96 22.76
C SER A 3 -25.06 -54.59 22.03
N ASP A 4 -23.87 -54.25 21.56
CA ASP A 4 -23.35 -53.18 20.67
C ASP A 4 -24.20 -52.78 19.41
N PRO A 5 -23.75 -51.89 18.48
CA PRO A 5 -23.66 -50.41 18.42
C PRO A 5 -24.48 -49.77 17.28
N ARG A 6 -24.46 -48.41 17.20
CA ARG A 6 -24.32 -47.53 15.99
C ARG A 6 -25.11 -46.22 16.18
N CYS A 7 -24.43 -45.07 16.06
CA CYS A 7 -24.75 -44.02 15.09
C CYS A 7 -23.75 -42.85 15.21
N VAL A 8 -23.32 -42.40 14.04
CA VAL A 8 -22.35 -41.36 13.70
C VAL A 8 -23.14 -40.26 12.96
N ASP A 9 -22.60 -39.04 12.93
CA ASP A 9 -22.87 -37.91 12.02
C ASP A 9 -24.11 -36.99 12.21
N GLY A 10 -23.89 -35.70 11.85
CA GLY A 10 -24.91 -34.67 11.52
C GLY A 10 -24.72 -33.38 12.34
N VAL A 11 -24.11 -32.30 11.84
CA VAL A 11 -24.57 -31.36 10.80
C VAL A 11 -25.99 -30.84 11.05
N ALA A 12 -26.12 -29.53 11.30
CA ALA A 12 -27.29 -28.74 10.90
C ALA A 12 -26.94 -27.24 10.87
N CYS A 13 -27.32 -26.64 9.75
CA CYS A 13 -27.19 -25.25 9.33
C CYS A 13 -28.26 -24.33 9.93
N ASP A 14 -28.13 -23.06 9.51
CA ASP A 14 -29.18 -22.06 9.25
C ASP A 14 -29.52 -21.06 10.36
N HIS A 15 -29.26 -19.79 10.07
CA HIS A 15 -30.23 -18.74 10.37
C HIS A 15 -30.36 -17.71 9.23
N GLU A 16 -31.62 -17.54 8.85
CA GLU A 16 -32.18 -16.87 7.69
C GLU A 16 -32.13 -15.34 7.73
N ALA A 17 -32.14 -14.78 6.52
CA ALA A 17 -32.42 -13.38 6.21
C ALA A 17 -33.92 -13.05 6.36
N CYS A 18 -34.22 -11.85 6.87
CA CYS A 18 -35.57 -11.28 6.93
C CYS A 18 -35.74 -10.17 5.87
N PRO A 19 -36.78 -10.20 4.99
CA PRO A 19 -37.03 -9.12 4.04
C PRO A 19 -38.20 -8.21 4.50
N MET A 20 -37.96 -6.90 4.63
CA MET A 20 -39.04 -5.91 4.77
C MET A 20 -39.46 -5.35 3.41
N LYS A 21 -40.75 -5.53 3.10
CA LYS A 21 -41.47 -4.91 1.98
C LYS A 21 -41.67 -3.42 2.21
N LEU A 22 -41.34 -2.59 1.22
CA LEU A 22 -41.82 -1.21 1.12
C LEU A 22 -42.63 -1.00 -0.17
N ALA A 23 -43.78 -0.35 0.01
CA ALA A 23 -44.85 -0.19 -0.97
C ALA A 23 -44.56 0.92 -1.99
N LYS A 24 -44.92 0.66 -3.26
CA LYS A 24 -44.94 1.63 -4.35
C LYS A 24 -46.11 2.60 -4.22
N ARG A 25 -45.85 3.91 -4.36
CA ARG A 25 -46.82 4.91 -4.82
C ARG A 25 -46.15 6.00 -5.67
N GLY A 26 -46.68 6.19 -6.88
CA GLY A 26 -47.07 7.50 -7.42
C GLY A 26 -46.05 8.34 -8.20
N ARG A 27 -46.27 8.45 -9.52
CA ARG A 27 -45.84 9.52 -10.46
C ARG A 27 -46.09 10.93 -9.86
N ASP A 28 -45.44 12.02 -10.25
CA ASP A 28 -45.41 12.60 -11.60
C ASP A 28 -44.65 13.96 -11.56
N ARG A 29 -44.06 14.36 -12.70
CA ARG A 29 -43.85 15.73 -13.22
C ARG A 29 -42.55 16.55 -12.98
N ARG A 30 -41.93 16.78 -14.15
CA ARG A 30 -41.52 18.05 -14.80
C ARG A 30 -40.14 18.64 -14.50
N ALA A 31 -39.37 18.67 -15.58
CA ALA A 31 -38.24 19.53 -15.90
C ALA A 31 -38.49 21.03 -15.64
N ILE A 32 -37.40 21.77 -15.38
CA ILE A 32 -37.08 23.08 -15.95
C ILE A 32 -35.54 23.21 -15.97
N LEU A 33 -35.00 23.37 -17.18
CA LEU A 33 -33.68 23.94 -17.45
C LEU A 33 -33.73 25.45 -17.19
N SER A 34 -32.71 26.00 -16.55
CA SER A 34 -32.43 27.44 -16.63
C SER A 34 -30.93 27.69 -16.62
N THR A 35 -30.41 27.92 -17.82
CA THR A 35 -29.15 28.59 -18.11
C THR A 35 -29.24 30.07 -17.71
N SER A 36 -28.23 30.58 -17.01
CA SER A 36 -27.96 32.03 -17.03
C SER A 36 -26.44 32.27 -17.07
N GLN A 37 -25.99 32.73 -18.23
CA GLN A 37 -24.75 33.48 -18.42
C GLN A 37 -24.98 34.92 -17.96
N VAL A 38 -24.08 35.50 -17.17
CA VAL A 38 -23.86 36.97 -17.19
C VAL A 38 -22.36 37.29 -17.10
N ARG A 39 -21.93 37.95 -18.18
CA ARG A 39 -20.75 38.78 -18.46
C ARG A 39 -19.89 39.26 -17.28
N MET A 40 -18.58 39.02 -17.42
CA MET A 40 -17.49 39.83 -16.84
C MET A 40 -17.23 41.05 -17.72
N THR A 41 -17.22 42.25 -17.13
CA THR A 41 -16.68 43.48 -17.73
C THR A 41 -15.49 43.93 -16.91
N GLY A 42 -14.31 44.03 -17.55
CA GLY A 42 -13.08 44.47 -16.90
C GLY A 42 -12.97 45.98 -16.74
N LYS A 43 -11.87 46.41 -16.12
CA LYS A 43 -11.18 47.68 -16.38
C LYS A 43 -9.78 47.65 -15.76
N ALA A 44 -8.78 47.83 -16.63
CA ALA A 44 -7.41 48.17 -16.31
C ALA A 44 -7.28 49.69 -16.06
N SER A 45 -6.27 50.09 -15.27
CA SER A 45 -5.72 51.44 -15.29
C SER A 45 -4.23 51.42 -14.91
N GLN A 46 -3.39 51.83 -15.85
CA GLN A 46 -2.04 52.39 -15.67
C GLN A 46 -2.16 53.77 -14.94
N SER A 47 -1.17 54.51 -14.45
CA SER A 47 0.24 54.71 -14.83
C SER A 47 0.94 55.74 -13.89
N CYS A 48 2.24 55.99 -14.13
CA CYS A 48 3.11 57.14 -13.78
C CYS A 48 3.87 57.10 -12.42
N ILE A 49 5.20 56.92 -12.30
CA ILE A 49 6.47 57.47 -12.91
C ILE A 49 7.10 58.61 -12.05
N ILE A 50 8.45 58.61 -12.04
CA ILE A 50 9.47 59.67 -11.80
C ILE A 50 10.24 59.50 -10.47
N ALA A 51 11.57 59.59 -10.31
CA ALA A 51 12.82 59.25 -11.05
C ALA A 51 14.03 59.90 -10.29
N LEU A 52 15.27 59.55 -10.71
CA LEU A 52 16.56 60.28 -10.69
C LEU A 52 17.73 59.89 -9.72
N PHE A 53 18.80 59.38 -10.36
CA PHE A 53 20.27 59.69 -10.30
C PHE A 53 21.09 59.43 -9.00
N LEU A 54 22.40 59.13 -8.99
CA LEU A 54 23.56 59.20 -9.92
C LEU A 54 24.72 58.33 -9.33
N GLY A 55 25.69 57.83 -10.13
CA GLY A 55 27.02 57.48 -9.59
C GLY A 55 27.86 56.48 -10.40
N VAL A 56 28.81 57.00 -11.18
CA VAL A 56 29.76 56.29 -12.08
C VAL A 56 30.99 55.78 -11.33
N ALA A 57 31.54 54.62 -11.71
CA ALA A 57 32.99 54.39 -11.73
C ALA A 57 33.37 53.30 -12.76
N LEU A 58 34.05 53.72 -13.83
CA LEU A 58 34.77 52.89 -14.79
C LEU A 58 36.11 52.44 -14.18
N ALA A 59 36.42 51.15 -14.28
CA ALA A 59 37.79 50.65 -14.26
C ALA A 59 37.97 49.70 -15.45
N ALA A 60 38.70 50.17 -16.46
CA ALA A 60 39.12 49.36 -17.59
C ALA A 60 40.39 48.59 -17.19
N CYS A 61 40.32 47.26 -17.25
CA CYS A 61 41.50 46.39 -17.35
C CYS A 61 41.27 45.43 -18.52
N THR A 62 42.16 45.53 -19.49
CA THR A 62 42.29 44.68 -20.68
C THR A 62 42.70 43.26 -20.29
N ALA A 63 41.93 42.25 -20.73
CA ALA A 63 42.38 40.86 -20.80
C ALA A 63 41.80 40.18 -22.06
N ALA A 64 42.64 39.37 -22.70
CA ALA A 64 42.46 38.71 -23.99
C ALA A 64 41.19 37.83 -24.09
N PRO A 65 40.72 37.48 -25.31
CA PRO A 65 39.61 36.54 -25.47
C PRO A 65 40.07 35.15 -25.01
N GLY A 66 39.73 34.79 -23.79
CA GLY A 66 39.80 33.42 -23.31
C GLY A 66 38.66 32.64 -23.93
N ASN A 67 38.98 31.53 -24.59
CA ASN A 67 38.04 30.46 -24.89
C ASN A 67 37.28 30.09 -23.62
N THR A 68 36.05 30.58 -23.46
CA THR A 68 35.04 29.92 -22.65
C THR A 68 34.46 28.85 -23.54
N THR A 69 35.04 27.65 -23.48
CA THR A 69 34.25 26.45 -23.67
C THR A 69 33.16 26.52 -22.60
N ASP A 70 31.97 26.97 -23.00
CA ASP A 70 30.75 26.58 -22.32
C ASP A 70 30.76 25.05 -22.33
N SER A 71 31.23 24.47 -21.23
CA SER A 71 30.83 23.12 -20.90
C SER A 71 29.35 23.23 -20.60
N GLU A 72 28.53 23.00 -21.63
CA GLU A 72 27.18 22.51 -21.45
C GLU A 72 27.30 21.34 -20.46
N VAL A 73 26.93 21.61 -19.22
CA VAL A 73 26.56 20.55 -18.29
C VAL A 73 25.42 19.85 -19.03
N PRO A 74 25.55 18.56 -19.40
CA PRO A 74 24.42 17.88 -19.98
C PRO A 74 23.27 18.04 -18.99
N GLU A 75 22.14 18.57 -19.43
CA GLU A 75 20.88 18.27 -18.75
C GLU A 75 20.92 16.76 -18.55
N SER A 76 21.06 16.32 -17.30
CA SER A 76 20.96 14.91 -17.00
C SER A 76 19.59 14.52 -17.51
N GLU A 77 19.52 13.72 -18.58
CA GLU A 77 18.28 13.04 -18.95
C GLU A 77 17.76 12.43 -17.65
N GLU A 78 16.63 12.95 -17.14
CA GLU A 78 16.02 12.43 -15.93
C GLU A 78 15.82 10.93 -16.17
N ARG A 79 16.60 10.10 -15.46
CA ARG A 79 16.54 8.66 -15.66
C ARG A 79 15.18 8.19 -15.18
N GLN A 80 14.32 7.92 -16.15
CA GLN A 80 13.04 7.28 -15.93
C GLN A 80 13.25 5.92 -15.29
N VAL A 81 12.58 5.65 -14.17
CA VAL A 81 12.64 4.34 -13.51
C VAL A 81 11.87 3.32 -14.35
N ARG A 82 12.52 2.20 -14.70
CA ARG A 82 11.86 1.09 -15.40
C ARG A 82 11.45 0.02 -14.40
N SER A 83 10.18 -0.38 -14.47
CA SER A 83 9.63 -1.44 -13.61
C SER A 83 10.17 -2.83 -13.99
N GLY A 84 10.06 -3.82 -13.09
CA GLY A 84 10.52 -5.17 -13.36
C GLY A 84 9.89 -5.81 -14.61
N ILE A 85 8.64 -5.51 -14.94
CA ILE A 85 8.01 -5.98 -16.20
C ILE A 85 8.64 -5.34 -17.43
N GLU A 86 9.00 -4.06 -17.37
CA GLU A 86 9.68 -3.39 -18.47
C GLU A 86 11.09 -3.95 -18.68
N VAL A 87 11.84 -4.14 -17.59
CA VAL A 87 13.17 -4.76 -17.62
C VAL A 87 13.10 -6.22 -18.09
N LEU A 88 12.07 -6.98 -17.70
CA LEU A 88 11.87 -8.34 -18.18
C LEU A 88 11.71 -8.36 -19.70
N LEU A 89 10.80 -7.55 -20.25
CA LEU A 89 10.48 -7.60 -21.67
C LEU A 89 11.57 -7.03 -22.57
N SER A 90 12.31 -6.02 -22.08
CA SER A 90 13.39 -5.38 -22.84
C SER A 90 14.73 -6.10 -22.74
N ASP A 91 15.12 -6.49 -21.52
CA ASP A 91 16.50 -6.87 -21.22
C ASP A 91 16.63 -8.35 -20.80
N SER A 92 15.57 -8.94 -20.26
CA SER A 92 15.62 -10.25 -19.58
C SER A 92 14.60 -11.28 -20.08
N LEU A 93 14.10 -11.18 -21.30
CA LEU A 93 13.03 -12.04 -21.83
C LEU A 93 13.43 -13.53 -21.80
N HIS A 94 14.72 -13.84 -21.89
CA HIS A 94 15.29 -15.19 -21.79
C HIS A 94 14.90 -15.93 -20.50
N LEU A 95 14.52 -15.22 -19.43
CA LEU A 95 14.04 -15.83 -18.18
C LEU A 95 12.69 -16.55 -18.34
N VAL A 96 11.85 -16.13 -19.29
CA VAL A 96 10.50 -16.66 -19.53
C VAL A 96 10.30 -17.21 -20.94
N GLN A 97 11.25 -16.97 -21.85
CA GLN A 97 11.18 -17.42 -23.23
C GLN A 97 11.13 -18.95 -23.34
N GLY A 98 10.12 -19.46 -24.04
CA GLY A 98 9.85 -20.88 -24.24
C GLY A 98 9.23 -21.59 -23.03
N LYS A 99 8.85 -20.84 -21.98
CA LYS A 99 8.24 -21.39 -20.76
C LYS A 99 6.73 -21.17 -20.74
N THR A 100 6.03 -22.05 -20.01
CA THR A 100 4.64 -21.84 -19.59
C THR A 100 4.62 -21.01 -18.32
N VAL A 101 4.06 -19.82 -18.41
CA VAL A 101 4.08 -18.79 -17.36
C VAL A 101 2.77 -18.80 -16.60
N GLY A 102 2.88 -18.89 -15.28
CA GLY A 102 1.84 -18.48 -14.34
C GLY A 102 2.12 -17.06 -13.85
N LEU A 103 1.10 -16.23 -13.66
CA LEU A 103 1.26 -14.85 -13.20
C LEU A 103 0.37 -14.54 -11.99
N LEU A 104 1.00 -14.28 -10.84
CA LEU A 104 0.40 -13.60 -9.70
C LEU A 104 0.38 -12.09 -9.95
N THR A 105 -0.82 -11.53 -10.13
CA THR A 105 -0.97 -10.10 -10.40
C THR A 105 -2.37 -9.58 -10.03
N ASN A 106 -2.53 -8.26 -10.11
CA ASN A 106 -3.80 -7.55 -10.02
C ASN A 106 -3.76 -6.32 -10.95
N HIS A 107 -4.71 -5.38 -10.81
CA HIS A 107 -4.78 -4.19 -11.66
C HIS A 107 -3.61 -3.22 -11.53
N THR A 108 -2.76 -3.37 -10.51
CA THR A 108 -1.52 -2.59 -10.38
C THR A 108 -0.37 -3.16 -11.19
N GLY A 109 -0.50 -4.41 -11.67
CA GLY A 109 0.39 -5.03 -12.65
C GLY A 109 0.20 -4.38 -14.00
N ILE A 110 0.75 -3.18 -14.16
CA ILE A 110 0.72 -2.40 -15.39
C ILE A 110 2.07 -2.43 -16.08
N TYR A 111 2.02 -2.50 -17.41
CA TYR A 111 3.16 -2.30 -18.29
C TYR A 111 3.14 -0.85 -18.77
N TRP A 112 4.10 -0.08 -18.27
CA TRP A 112 4.33 1.32 -18.59
C TRP A 112 5.68 1.48 -19.26
N THR A 113 5.78 2.43 -20.20
CA THR A 113 7.02 2.80 -20.88
C THR A 113 7.15 4.32 -20.89
N GLY A 114 8.29 4.84 -21.39
CA GLY A 114 8.52 6.24 -21.80
C GLY A 114 7.29 7.01 -22.29
N ASP A 115 6.47 6.34 -23.09
CA ASP A 115 5.37 6.94 -23.82
C ASP A 115 4.00 6.82 -23.10
N GLY A 116 3.97 6.24 -21.90
CA GLY A 116 2.76 6.09 -21.07
C GLY A 116 2.38 4.64 -20.78
N ILE A 117 1.16 4.43 -20.24
CA ILE A 117 0.64 3.09 -19.93
C ILE A 117 0.32 2.38 -21.25
N VAL A 118 1.03 1.29 -21.52
CA VAL A 118 0.83 0.45 -22.71
C VAL A 118 -0.26 -0.59 -22.47
N GLY A 119 -0.35 -1.13 -21.25
CA GLY A 119 -1.37 -2.11 -20.89
C GLY A 119 -1.17 -2.70 -19.51
N SER A 120 -1.78 -3.87 -19.26
CA SER A 120 -1.48 -4.69 -18.09
C SER A 120 -0.29 -5.62 -18.33
N THR A 121 0.35 -6.09 -17.28
CA THR A 121 1.37 -7.14 -17.34
C THR A 121 0.84 -8.45 -17.92
N ILE A 122 -0.45 -8.73 -17.68
CA ILE A 122 -1.17 -9.86 -18.32
C ILE A 122 -1.09 -9.74 -19.84
N ASP A 123 -1.46 -8.58 -20.36
CA ASP A 123 -1.52 -8.36 -21.81
C ASP A 123 -0.10 -8.37 -22.41
N ALA A 124 0.85 -7.73 -21.72
CA ALA A 124 2.23 -7.64 -22.17
C ALA A 124 2.91 -9.02 -22.24
N LEU A 125 2.68 -9.90 -21.26
CA LEU A 125 3.19 -11.28 -21.27
C LEU A 125 2.45 -12.16 -22.29
N TYR A 126 1.14 -11.99 -22.43
CA TYR A 126 0.34 -12.75 -23.41
C TYR A 126 0.73 -12.42 -24.86
N GLU A 127 1.10 -11.18 -25.14
CA GLU A 127 1.53 -10.71 -26.46
C GLU A 127 3.04 -10.93 -26.71
N ALA A 128 3.81 -11.28 -25.68
CA ALA A 128 5.25 -11.48 -25.78
C ALA A 128 5.59 -12.70 -26.66
N ASN A 129 6.58 -12.52 -27.54
CA ASN A 129 7.00 -13.59 -28.45
C ASN A 129 7.57 -14.79 -27.69
N ASN A 130 7.04 -15.98 -27.98
CA ASN A 130 7.50 -17.24 -27.41
C ASN A 130 7.39 -17.27 -25.87
N VAL A 131 6.35 -16.66 -25.32
CA VAL A 131 5.94 -16.80 -23.91
C VAL A 131 4.53 -17.37 -23.92
N ASP A 132 4.27 -18.43 -23.15
CA ASP A 132 2.96 -19.06 -23.07
C ASP A 132 2.32 -18.77 -21.71
N LEU A 133 1.48 -17.74 -21.62
CA LEU A 133 0.79 -17.38 -20.38
C LEU A 133 -0.41 -18.32 -20.16
N VAL A 134 -0.27 -19.25 -19.21
CA VAL A 134 -1.21 -20.37 -19.05
C VAL A 134 -2.13 -20.25 -17.83
N ALA A 135 -1.76 -19.46 -16.83
CA ALA A 135 -2.54 -19.30 -15.61
C ALA A 135 -2.34 -17.91 -14.98
N LEU A 136 -3.43 -17.40 -14.40
CA LEU A 136 -3.44 -16.15 -13.65
C LEU A 136 -3.86 -16.43 -12.20
N TYR A 137 -3.24 -15.74 -11.26
CA TYR A 137 -3.53 -15.88 -9.84
C TYR A 137 -3.82 -14.50 -9.26
N ALA A 138 -5.05 -14.28 -8.85
CA ALA A 138 -5.51 -13.00 -8.33
C ALA A 138 -5.57 -13.04 -6.80
N PRO A 139 -5.00 -12.07 -6.07
CA PRO A 139 -5.20 -11.94 -4.63
C PRO A 139 -6.58 -11.31 -4.36
N GLU A 140 -6.66 -10.38 -3.41
CA GLU A 140 -7.87 -9.60 -3.13
C GLU A 140 -8.17 -8.60 -4.27
N HIS A 141 -9.42 -8.14 -4.38
CA HIS A 141 -9.88 -7.02 -5.23
C HIS A 141 -9.91 -7.20 -6.77
N GLY A 142 -9.77 -8.43 -7.26
CA GLY A 142 -9.92 -8.71 -8.70
C GLY A 142 -8.61 -8.58 -9.47
N ILE A 143 -8.54 -9.25 -10.62
CA ILE A 143 -7.32 -9.24 -11.45
C ILE A 143 -7.18 -8.00 -12.35
N ARG A 144 -8.30 -7.41 -12.80
CA ARG A 144 -8.34 -6.18 -13.61
C ARG A 144 -8.99 -4.98 -12.89
N GLY A 145 -9.21 -5.06 -11.58
CA GLY A 145 -9.64 -3.93 -10.75
C GLY A 145 -11.08 -3.45 -10.99
N GLN A 146 -11.90 -4.29 -11.64
CA GLN A 146 -13.30 -3.99 -11.95
C GLN A 146 -14.27 -4.48 -10.86
N GLU A 147 -13.79 -5.21 -9.85
CA GLU A 147 -14.62 -5.79 -8.79
C GLU A 147 -14.62 -4.94 -7.50
N GLN A 148 -15.76 -4.90 -6.81
CA GLN A 148 -15.90 -4.14 -5.56
C GLN A 148 -15.12 -4.78 -4.40
N ALA A 149 -14.79 -3.97 -3.39
CA ALA A 149 -14.15 -4.43 -2.16
C ALA A 149 -14.91 -5.63 -1.53
N GLY A 150 -14.23 -6.76 -1.36
CA GLY A 150 -14.79 -7.95 -0.71
C GLY A 150 -15.68 -8.84 -1.58
N ALA A 151 -15.83 -8.56 -2.88
CA ALA A 151 -16.43 -9.51 -3.81
C ALA A 151 -15.47 -10.70 -3.99
N ALA A 152 -15.97 -11.92 -3.81
CA ALA A 152 -15.22 -13.12 -4.14
C ALA A 152 -15.04 -13.15 -5.67
N ILE A 153 -13.79 -13.17 -6.12
CA ILE A 153 -13.48 -13.50 -7.50
C ILE A 153 -13.73 -15.00 -7.62
N ASP A 154 -14.81 -15.39 -8.28
CA ASP A 154 -14.97 -16.79 -8.65
C ASP A 154 -13.87 -17.16 -9.66
N SER A 155 -13.32 -18.37 -9.54
CA SER A 155 -12.39 -18.87 -10.54
C SER A 155 -13.02 -18.78 -11.93
N GLY A 156 -12.27 -18.27 -12.90
CA GLY A 156 -12.85 -17.81 -14.16
C GLY A 156 -11.85 -17.84 -15.30
N ARG A 157 -12.13 -17.04 -16.33
CA ARG A 157 -11.19 -16.79 -17.43
C ARG A 157 -11.11 -15.29 -17.65
N ASP A 158 -9.91 -14.82 -17.94
CA ASP A 158 -9.68 -13.44 -18.34
C ASP A 158 -10.43 -13.15 -19.64
N GLU A 159 -11.23 -12.08 -19.65
CA GLU A 159 -12.11 -11.79 -20.78
C GLU A 159 -11.36 -11.50 -22.08
N ARG A 160 -10.15 -10.94 -21.99
CA ARG A 160 -9.34 -10.52 -23.15
C ARG A 160 -8.47 -11.66 -23.67
N THR A 161 -7.79 -12.38 -22.78
CA THR A 161 -6.79 -13.40 -23.15
C THR A 161 -7.36 -14.81 -23.11
N GLY A 162 -8.48 -15.03 -22.41
CA GLY A 162 -9.06 -16.35 -22.17
C GLY A 162 -8.29 -17.19 -21.16
N VAL A 163 -7.18 -16.70 -20.59
CA VAL A 163 -6.34 -17.42 -19.63
C VAL A 163 -7.12 -17.70 -18.34
N PRO A 164 -7.06 -18.90 -17.76
CA PRO A 164 -7.77 -19.22 -16.53
C PRO A 164 -7.27 -18.35 -15.35
N ILE A 165 -8.22 -17.94 -14.50
CA ILE A 165 -7.99 -17.15 -13.29
C ILE A 165 -8.27 -18.03 -12.08
N HIS A 166 -7.29 -18.12 -11.18
CA HIS A 166 -7.38 -18.73 -9.86
C HIS A 166 -7.44 -17.62 -8.80
N SER A 167 -8.44 -17.69 -7.92
CA SER A 167 -8.54 -16.78 -6.78
C SER A 167 -7.68 -17.29 -5.63
N LEU A 168 -6.79 -16.43 -5.13
CA LEU A 168 -5.97 -16.64 -3.93
C LEU A 168 -6.50 -15.80 -2.74
N TYR A 169 -7.82 -15.61 -2.69
CA TYR A 169 -8.51 -14.90 -1.62
C TYR A 169 -9.55 -15.79 -0.92
N GLY A 170 -9.80 -15.51 0.36
CA GLY A 170 -10.74 -16.29 1.16
C GLY A 170 -10.13 -17.59 1.68
N GLU A 171 -10.74 -18.72 1.33
CA GLU A 171 -10.36 -20.07 1.81
C GLU A 171 -9.01 -20.54 1.26
N VAL A 172 -8.69 -20.16 0.03
CA VAL A 172 -7.45 -20.55 -0.65
C VAL A 172 -6.60 -19.30 -0.80
N ARG A 173 -5.47 -19.23 -0.08
CA ARG A 173 -4.50 -18.11 -0.16
C ARG A 173 -3.13 -18.53 -0.71
N LYS A 174 -2.85 -19.83 -0.65
CA LYS A 174 -1.68 -20.50 -1.21
C LYS A 174 -2.11 -21.23 -2.48
N PRO A 175 -1.43 -21.07 -3.64
CA PRO A 175 -1.70 -21.89 -4.82
C PRO A 175 -1.69 -23.37 -4.47
N THR A 176 -2.72 -24.10 -4.89
CA THR A 176 -2.74 -25.57 -4.71
C THR A 176 -1.92 -26.25 -5.81
N PRO A 177 -1.42 -27.49 -5.60
CA PRO A 177 -0.71 -28.22 -6.66
C PRO A 177 -1.51 -28.32 -7.97
N ALA A 178 -2.83 -28.49 -7.89
CA ALA A 178 -3.71 -28.54 -9.06
C ALA A 178 -3.78 -27.19 -9.81
N MET A 179 -3.67 -26.06 -9.10
CA MET A 179 -3.62 -24.74 -9.74
C MET A 179 -2.26 -24.47 -10.41
N LEU A 180 -1.21 -25.20 -10.04
CA LEU A 180 0.14 -25.05 -10.60
C LEU A 180 0.43 -26.06 -11.73
N GLU A 181 -0.51 -26.96 -12.03
CA GLU A 181 -0.34 -27.97 -13.07
C GLU A 181 -0.08 -27.33 -14.44
N GLY A 182 1.03 -27.70 -15.08
CA GLY A 182 1.43 -27.17 -16.40
C GLY A 182 2.13 -25.80 -16.35
N VAL A 183 2.30 -25.19 -15.18
CA VAL A 183 3.11 -23.98 -15.00
C VAL A 183 4.58 -24.35 -14.88
N GLY A 184 5.42 -23.76 -15.73
CA GLY A 184 6.88 -23.97 -15.76
C GLY A 184 7.67 -22.85 -15.08
N VAL A 185 7.05 -21.69 -14.84
CA VAL A 185 7.61 -20.58 -14.05
C VAL A 185 6.47 -19.73 -13.50
N LEU A 186 6.57 -19.30 -12.24
CA LEU A 186 5.58 -18.46 -11.59
C LEU A 186 6.13 -17.04 -11.41
N LEU A 187 5.44 -16.05 -11.97
CA LEU A 187 5.80 -14.63 -11.86
C LEU A 187 4.95 -13.94 -10.80
N PHE A 188 5.54 -12.97 -10.10
CA PHE A 188 4.84 -12.03 -9.23
C PHE A 188 5.03 -10.61 -9.75
N ASP A 189 3.93 -9.88 -9.97
CA ASP A 189 3.97 -8.47 -10.36
C ASP A 189 2.78 -7.69 -9.79
N MET A 190 2.98 -7.04 -8.65
CA MET A 190 1.98 -6.19 -7.98
C MET A 190 2.64 -5.06 -7.21
N GLN A 191 2.02 -3.88 -7.21
CA GLN A 191 2.45 -2.73 -6.42
C GLN A 191 2.03 -2.93 -4.95
N ASP A 192 3.00 -3.22 -4.10
CA ASP A 192 2.86 -3.19 -2.64
C ASP A 192 2.95 -1.74 -2.11
N ILE A 193 2.76 -1.54 -0.81
CA ILE A 193 2.82 -0.22 -0.16
C ILE A 193 3.87 -0.08 0.94
N GLY A 194 4.74 -1.08 1.12
CA GLY A 194 5.87 -1.00 2.05
C GLY A 194 5.49 -1.17 3.52
N ALA A 195 4.39 -1.87 3.79
CA ALA A 195 3.86 -2.10 5.13
C ALA A 195 3.68 -3.59 5.41
N ARG A 196 4.10 -4.05 6.60
CA ARG A 196 4.07 -5.48 6.98
C ARG A 196 2.72 -6.18 6.79
N TYR A 197 1.64 -5.48 7.12
CA TYR A 197 0.28 -6.02 7.12
C TYR A 197 -0.49 -5.73 5.82
N TYR A 198 0.17 -5.18 4.80
CA TYR A 198 -0.38 -5.18 3.45
C TYR A 198 -0.11 -6.55 2.81
N THR A 199 -1.17 -7.27 2.48
CA THR A 199 -1.11 -8.73 2.34
C THR A 199 -0.52 -9.23 1.02
N TYR A 200 -0.11 -8.36 0.11
CA TYR A 200 0.47 -8.79 -1.18
C TYR A 200 1.80 -9.52 -1.00
N VAL A 201 2.65 -9.05 -0.09
CA VAL A 201 3.91 -9.73 0.24
C VAL A 201 3.68 -11.05 0.99
N SER A 202 2.57 -11.18 1.72
CA SER A 202 2.14 -12.46 2.31
C SER A 202 1.65 -13.44 1.24
N THR A 203 0.86 -12.97 0.26
CA THR A 203 0.47 -13.77 -0.91
C THR A 203 1.69 -14.21 -1.71
N MET A 204 2.68 -13.32 -1.90
CA MET A 204 3.95 -13.65 -2.55
C MET A 204 4.66 -14.79 -1.80
N ALA A 205 4.81 -14.69 -0.49
CA ALA A 205 5.47 -15.71 0.31
C ALA A 205 4.77 -17.08 0.23
N LEU A 206 3.44 -17.13 0.32
CA LEU A 206 2.69 -18.38 0.16
C LEU A 206 2.83 -18.97 -1.25
N ALA A 207 2.87 -18.12 -2.28
CA ALA A 207 3.07 -18.58 -3.65
C ALA A 207 4.49 -19.06 -3.91
N MET A 208 5.50 -18.41 -3.31
CA MET A 208 6.89 -18.87 -3.32
C MET A 208 7.02 -20.24 -2.65
N GLU A 209 6.38 -20.44 -1.48
CA GLU A 209 6.35 -21.73 -0.80
C GLU A 209 5.69 -22.82 -1.68
N ALA A 210 4.53 -22.53 -2.29
CA ALA A 210 3.85 -23.47 -3.18
C ALA A 210 4.66 -23.79 -4.45
N ALA A 211 5.36 -22.80 -5.02
CA ALA A 211 6.22 -23.01 -6.17
C ALA A 211 7.42 -23.89 -5.82
N GLY A 212 8.05 -23.63 -4.66
CA GLY A 212 9.14 -24.46 -4.11
C GLY A 212 8.75 -25.91 -3.91
N GLU A 213 7.57 -26.17 -3.32
CA GLU A 213 7.02 -27.52 -3.13
C GLU A 213 6.78 -28.30 -4.45
N GLN A 214 6.73 -27.61 -5.59
CA GLN A 214 6.50 -28.19 -6.91
C GLN A 214 7.72 -28.06 -7.84
N ASP A 215 8.88 -27.64 -7.32
CA ASP A 215 10.10 -27.37 -8.10
C ASP A 215 9.87 -26.36 -9.25
N ILE A 216 8.95 -25.40 -9.07
CA ILE A 216 8.66 -24.35 -10.04
C ILE A 216 9.51 -23.12 -9.70
N PRO A 217 10.35 -22.61 -10.64
CA PRO A 217 11.06 -21.36 -10.43
C PRO A 217 10.11 -20.19 -10.23
N PHE A 218 10.46 -19.29 -9.32
CA PHE A 218 9.67 -18.12 -8.97
C PHE A 218 10.41 -16.84 -9.37
N ILE A 219 9.74 -15.94 -10.09
CA ILE A 219 10.32 -14.68 -10.56
C ILE A 219 9.53 -13.50 -10.01
N VAL A 220 10.19 -12.63 -9.24
CA VAL A 220 9.62 -11.35 -8.81
C VAL A 220 9.96 -10.29 -9.84
N LEU A 221 8.95 -9.67 -10.44
CA LEU A 221 9.10 -8.46 -11.24
C LEU A 221 9.01 -7.28 -10.29
N ASP A 222 10.17 -6.72 -9.93
CA ASP A 222 10.22 -5.83 -8.80
C ASP A 222 9.55 -4.48 -9.08
N ARG A 223 9.04 -3.85 -8.00
CA ARG A 223 8.36 -2.55 -8.02
C ARG A 223 8.88 -1.66 -6.90
N PRO A 224 8.87 -0.32 -7.08
CA PRO A 224 9.35 0.59 -6.04
C PRO A 224 8.56 0.41 -4.75
N ASN A 225 9.24 0.52 -3.61
CA ASN A 225 8.56 0.73 -2.35
C ASN A 225 8.05 2.19 -2.31
N PRO A 226 6.72 2.45 -2.29
CA PRO A 226 6.19 3.82 -2.42
C PRO A 226 6.42 4.66 -1.17
N VAL A 227 6.73 4.03 -0.04
CA VAL A 227 7.08 4.69 1.23
C VAL A 227 8.57 4.55 1.51
N ARG A 228 9.40 4.70 0.48
CA ARG A 228 10.88 4.69 0.49
C ARG A 228 11.53 3.36 0.88
N GLY A 229 12.73 3.11 0.35
CA GLY A 229 13.56 1.94 0.63
C GLY A 229 14.59 2.13 1.74
N ASP A 230 14.83 3.35 2.18
CA ASP A 230 15.87 3.70 3.16
C ASP A 230 15.30 4.04 4.55
N VAL A 231 14.00 3.82 4.76
CA VAL A 231 13.32 4.11 6.04
C VAL A 231 12.76 2.83 6.66
N VAL A 232 13.10 2.59 7.94
CA VAL A 232 12.63 1.46 8.73
C VAL A 232 12.00 1.95 10.03
N GLN A 233 10.76 1.53 10.32
CA GLN A 233 9.96 2.04 11.44
C GLN A 233 9.04 0.98 12.05
N GLY A 234 8.76 1.14 13.34
CA GLY A 234 7.89 0.26 14.15
C GLY A 234 8.59 -1.00 14.65
N ASN A 235 7.93 -1.73 15.56
CA ASN A 235 8.49 -2.97 16.09
C ASN A 235 8.49 -4.11 15.08
N LEU A 236 9.35 -5.10 15.34
CA LEU A 236 9.33 -6.39 14.67
C LEU A 236 8.12 -7.22 15.11
N LEU A 237 7.62 -8.05 14.21
CA LEU A 237 6.69 -9.12 14.56
C LEU A 237 7.39 -10.13 15.47
N LYS A 238 6.71 -10.54 16.54
CA LYS A 238 7.22 -11.48 17.54
C LYS A 238 6.73 -12.91 17.26
N PRO A 239 7.52 -13.93 17.66
CA PRO A 239 7.09 -15.32 17.57
C PRO A 239 5.73 -15.57 18.22
N GLY A 240 4.86 -16.30 17.54
CA GLY A 240 3.50 -16.60 17.96
C GLY A 240 2.43 -15.62 17.44
N TYR A 241 2.83 -14.53 16.79
CA TYR A 241 1.93 -13.55 16.16
C TYR A 241 1.90 -13.64 14.63
N GLU A 242 2.61 -14.61 14.05
CA GLU A 242 2.63 -14.85 12.61
C GLU A 242 1.23 -15.18 12.10
N THR A 243 0.75 -14.40 11.13
CA THR A 243 -0.52 -14.63 10.43
C THR A 243 -0.43 -14.11 9.00
N PHE A 244 -1.53 -14.17 8.24
CA PHE A 244 -1.55 -13.64 6.88
C PHE A 244 -1.32 -12.11 6.80
N VAL A 245 -1.58 -11.35 7.88
CA VAL A 245 -1.27 -9.90 7.95
C VAL A 245 0.13 -9.63 8.53
N GLY A 246 0.99 -10.63 8.56
CA GLY A 246 2.36 -10.51 9.04
C GLY A 246 2.96 -11.90 9.22
N MET A 247 3.69 -12.37 8.22
CA MET A 247 4.20 -13.75 8.21
C MET A 247 5.64 -13.88 8.73
N TYR A 248 6.42 -12.80 8.65
CA TYR A 248 7.84 -12.79 8.97
C TYR A 248 8.19 -11.65 9.93
N PRO A 249 9.29 -11.78 10.71
CA PRO A 249 9.73 -10.76 11.66
C PRO A 249 10.35 -9.56 10.92
N VAL A 250 9.49 -8.78 10.25
CA VAL A 250 9.83 -7.50 9.63
C VAL A 250 9.18 -6.33 10.40
N PRO A 251 9.73 -5.11 10.34
CA PRO A 251 9.13 -3.92 10.95
C PRO A 251 7.82 -3.52 10.28
N MET A 252 7.03 -2.66 10.93
CA MET A 252 5.76 -2.17 10.38
C MET A 252 5.95 -1.47 9.03
N ARG A 253 6.98 -0.63 8.93
CA ARG A 253 7.52 -0.09 7.66
C ARG A 253 8.90 -0.67 7.48
N HIS A 254 9.04 -1.62 6.57
CA HIS A 254 10.25 -2.43 6.43
C HIS A 254 11.30 -1.83 5.49
N GLY A 255 10.92 -0.85 4.65
CA GLY A 255 11.83 -0.17 3.73
C GLY A 255 12.49 -1.10 2.71
N MET A 256 11.78 -2.11 2.21
CA MET A 256 12.30 -3.07 1.23
C MET A 256 11.33 -3.17 0.06
N THR A 257 11.83 -3.46 -1.15
CA THR A 257 10.95 -3.82 -2.27
C THR A 257 10.40 -5.24 -2.10
N ALA A 258 9.45 -5.65 -2.94
CA ALA A 258 8.96 -7.02 -2.93
C ALA A 258 10.08 -8.02 -3.29
N GLY A 259 10.93 -7.68 -4.25
CA GLY A 259 12.09 -8.49 -4.64
C GLY A 259 13.11 -8.67 -3.50
N GLU A 260 13.40 -7.60 -2.76
CA GLU A 260 14.29 -7.65 -1.59
C GLU A 260 13.70 -8.49 -0.46
N LEU A 261 12.39 -8.35 -0.19
CA LEU A 261 11.68 -9.19 0.79
C LEU A 261 11.71 -10.68 0.38
N ALA A 262 11.49 -10.99 -0.89
CA ALA A 262 11.57 -12.36 -1.40
C ALA A 262 12.96 -12.97 -1.14
N GLN A 263 14.02 -12.23 -1.40
CA GLN A 263 15.40 -12.66 -1.11
C GLN A 263 15.64 -12.84 0.39
N LEU A 264 15.15 -11.92 1.23
CA LEU A 264 15.22 -12.04 2.68
C LEU A 264 14.51 -13.31 3.18
N TYR A 265 13.33 -13.62 2.65
CA TYR A 265 12.55 -14.80 3.06
C TYR A 265 13.28 -16.12 2.74
N VAL A 266 13.91 -16.18 1.57
CA VAL A 266 14.75 -17.34 1.18
C VAL A 266 16.01 -17.42 2.05
N GLY A 267 16.67 -16.28 2.29
CA GLY A 267 17.96 -16.24 2.98
C GLY A 267 17.91 -16.44 4.50
N GLU A 268 16.88 -15.91 5.17
CA GLU A 268 16.83 -15.86 6.64
C GLU A 268 15.73 -16.74 7.24
N PHE A 269 14.65 -17.02 6.50
CA PHE A 269 13.44 -17.63 7.06
C PHE A 269 13.10 -19.02 6.49
N GLY A 270 14.06 -19.65 5.80
CA GLY A 270 13.95 -21.05 5.38
C GLY A 270 12.93 -21.31 4.27
N LEU A 271 12.56 -20.28 3.50
CA LEU A 271 11.74 -20.48 2.31
C LEU A 271 12.60 -21.07 1.20
N GLU A 272 12.25 -22.27 0.73
CA GLU A 272 12.98 -22.99 -0.31
C GLU A 272 12.29 -22.83 -1.68
N VAL A 273 12.88 -22.05 -2.59
CA VAL A 273 12.42 -21.91 -3.99
C VAL A 273 13.57 -21.46 -4.88
N ASP A 274 13.56 -21.84 -6.16
CA ASP A 274 14.45 -21.25 -7.17
C ASP A 274 13.99 -19.84 -7.51
N LEU A 275 14.47 -18.86 -6.72
CA LEU A 275 14.09 -17.45 -6.82
C LEU A 275 14.97 -16.69 -7.81
N HIS A 276 14.33 -15.95 -8.71
CA HIS A 276 14.95 -14.86 -9.46
C HIS A 276 14.22 -13.54 -9.20
N VAL A 277 14.96 -12.45 -9.10
CA VAL A 277 14.38 -11.10 -9.04
C VAL A 277 14.79 -10.36 -10.30
N VAL A 278 13.83 -9.82 -11.03
CA VAL A 278 14.08 -8.86 -12.11
C VAL A 278 14.05 -7.47 -11.47
N PRO A 279 15.21 -6.82 -11.30
CA PRO A 279 15.29 -5.57 -10.56
C PRO A 279 14.67 -4.41 -11.34
N LEU A 280 14.32 -3.35 -10.62
CA LEU A 280 14.11 -2.04 -11.17
C LEU A 280 15.40 -1.53 -11.82
N ASP A 281 15.26 -0.74 -12.88
CA ASP A 281 16.37 0.06 -13.41
C ASP A 281 16.15 1.53 -13.08
N GLY A 282 17.18 2.21 -12.58
CA GLY A 282 17.16 3.62 -12.23
C GLY A 282 16.56 3.98 -10.85
N TRP A 283 15.93 3.05 -10.13
CA TRP A 283 15.42 3.32 -8.77
C TRP A 283 16.54 3.34 -7.74
N THR A 284 16.49 4.28 -6.81
CA THR A 284 17.35 4.30 -5.61
C THR A 284 16.49 4.34 -4.36
N ARG A 285 17.02 3.82 -3.25
CA ARG A 285 16.27 3.63 -2.00
C ARG A 285 15.64 4.90 -1.45
N ASP A 286 16.28 6.04 -1.65
CA ASP A 286 15.89 7.34 -1.13
C ASP A 286 14.81 8.05 -1.97
N MET A 287 14.52 7.54 -3.18
CA MET A 287 13.48 8.09 -4.05
C MET A 287 12.09 7.99 -3.41
N THR A 288 11.33 9.08 -3.49
CA THR A 288 9.88 9.05 -3.33
C THR A 288 9.22 8.45 -4.56
N PHE A 289 8.00 7.94 -4.43
CA PHE A 289 7.29 7.35 -5.57
C PHE A 289 7.12 8.35 -6.72
N ASP A 290 6.82 9.62 -6.43
CA ASP A 290 6.70 10.66 -7.46
C ASP A 290 7.98 10.87 -8.26
N GLN A 291 9.16 10.74 -7.62
CA GLN A 291 10.45 10.85 -8.30
C GLN A 291 10.70 9.71 -9.29
N THR A 292 10.02 8.57 -9.12
CA THR A 292 10.11 7.45 -10.08
C THR A 292 9.43 7.75 -11.41
N GLN A 293 8.51 8.72 -11.42
CA GLN A 293 7.64 9.05 -12.55
C GLN A 293 6.71 7.90 -13.00
N LEU A 294 6.70 6.78 -12.26
CA LEU A 294 5.77 5.69 -12.50
C LEU A 294 4.35 6.11 -12.08
N PRO A 295 3.32 5.69 -12.82
CA PRO A 295 1.94 6.03 -12.47
C PRO A 295 1.49 5.29 -11.21
N TRP A 296 0.94 6.03 -10.25
CA TRP A 296 0.28 5.45 -9.08
C TRP A 296 -1.09 4.89 -9.46
N VAL A 297 -1.24 3.57 -9.42
CA VAL A 297 -2.53 2.89 -9.52
C VAL A 297 -2.93 2.46 -8.11
N PRO A 298 -4.02 3.02 -7.53
CA PRO A 298 -4.48 2.67 -6.19
C PRO A 298 -4.62 1.15 -6.02
N PRO A 299 -3.82 0.51 -5.15
CA PRO A 299 -3.79 -0.96 -5.05
C PRO A 299 -5.06 -1.51 -4.40
N SER A 300 -5.76 -0.73 -3.58
CA SER A 300 -7.08 -1.08 -3.06
C SER A 300 -7.98 0.15 -3.00
N PRO A 301 -9.32 -0.02 -2.88
CA PRO A 301 -10.25 1.10 -2.73
C PRO A 301 -9.98 1.98 -1.51
N ASN A 302 -9.32 1.44 -0.48
CA ASN A 302 -8.95 2.18 0.73
C ASN A 302 -7.49 2.64 0.72
N MET A 303 -6.80 2.50 -0.40
CA MET A 303 -5.44 3.00 -0.61
C MET A 303 -5.42 4.00 -1.77
N PRO A 304 -6.13 5.14 -1.63
CA PRO A 304 -6.38 6.04 -2.75
C PRO A 304 -5.15 6.84 -3.20
N SER A 305 -4.14 7.00 -2.33
CA SER A 305 -3.05 7.96 -2.53
C SER A 305 -1.75 7.51 -1.87
N LEU A 306 -0.63 8.16 -2.23
CA LEU A 306 0.68 7.95 -1.62
C LEU A 306 0.71 8.42 -0.17
N GLU A 307 -0.03 9.47 0.18
CA GLU A 307 -0.17 9.94 1.55
C GLU A 307 -0.89 8.91 2.43
N SER A 308 -1.89 8.22 1.86
CA SER A 308 -2.51 7.07 2.52
C SER A 308 -1.51 5.94 2.74
N ALA A 309 -0.69 5.62 1.72
CA ALA A 309 0.35 4.60 1.85
C ALA A 309 1.38 4.96 2.92
N LEU A 310 1.77 6.23 3.00
CA LEU A 310 2.74 6.73 3.96
C LEU A 310 2.24 6.69 5.42
N ALA A 311 0.94 6.97 5.64
CA ALA A 311 0.33 6.88 6.97
C ALA A 311 -0.04 5.45 7.38
N TYR A 312 -0.26 4.56 6.42
CA TYR A 312 -0.77 3.20 6.64
C TYR A 312 0.09 2.33 7.58
N PRO A 313 1.44 2.30 7.52
CA PRO A 313 2.29 1.55 8.46
C PRO A 313 2.10 1.87 9.94
N GLY A 314 1.43 2.98 10.27
CA GLY A 314 0.96 3.25 11.63
C GLY A 314 -0.56 3.12 11.78
N THR A 315 -1.31 3.78 10.89
CA THR A 315 -2.76 3.96 11.10
C THR A 315 -3.58 2.70 10.92
N CYS A 316 -3.08 1.66 10.24
CA CYS A 316 -3.79 0.39 10.14
C CYS A 316 -4.00 -0.28 11.50
N LEU A 317 -3.18 0.02 12.52
CA LEU A 317 -3.38 -0.49 13.89
C LEU A 317 -4.79 -0.19 14.43
N PHE A 318 -5.38 0.94 14.03
CA PHE A 318 -6.72 1.33 14.47
C PHE A 318 -7.83 0.43 13.93
N GLU A 319 -7.57 -0.46 12.97
CA GLU A 319 -8.53 -1.50 12.57
C GLU A 319 -8.88 -2.43 13.73
N GLY A 320 -7.94 -2.64 14.67
CA GLY A 320 -8.17 -3.35 15.93
C GLY A 320 -8.87 -2.55 17.04
N THR A 321 -9.41 -1.36 16.73
CA THR A 321 -10.03 -0.43 17.70
C THR A 321 -11.38 0.08 17.18
N PRO A 322 -12.19 0.80 17.98
CA PRO A 322 -13.44 1.41 17.51
C PRO A 322 -13.23 2.67 16.66
N ILE A 323 -12.01 3.19 16.58
CA ILE A 323 -11.70 4.44 15.90
C ILE A 323 -11.70 4.24 14.38
N SER A 324 -12.27 5.19 13.65
CA SER A 324 -12.26 5.20 12.19
C SER A 324 -10.94 5.73 11.67
N VAL A 325 -10.43 5.08 10.63
CA VAL A 325 -9.26 5.52 9.86
C VAL A 325 -9.65 6.24 8.57
N GLY A 326 -10.88 6.77 8.48
CA GLY A 326 -11.35 7.43 7.27
C GLY A 326 -11.64 6.51 6.08
N ARG A 327 -11.77 5.18 6.28
CA ARG A 327 -12.30 4.28 5.24
C ARG A 327 -13.68 4.79 4.76
N GLY A 328 -13.96 4.63 3.47
CA GLY A 328 -15.16 5.23 2.85
C GLY A 328 -15.06 6.73 2.55
N THR A 329 -13.84 7.26 2.46
CA THR A 329 -13.53 8.64 2.10
C THR A 329 -12.36 8.69 1.11
N ASP A 330 -12.05 9.86 0.56
CA ASP A 330 -10.89 10.08 -0.32
C ASP A 330 -9.55 10.18 0.45
N ARG A 331 -9.58 10.14 1.78
CA ARG A 331 -8.42 10.26 2.68
C ARG A 331 -8.30 9.12 3.67
N ALA A 332 -8.68 7.91 3.25
CA ALA A 332 -8.48 6.71 4.05
C ALA A 332 -7.02 6.62 4.55
N PHE A 333 -6.87 6.22 5.81
CA PHE A 333 -5.62 6.15 6.59
C PHE A 333 -4.91 7.48 6.89
N GLN A 334 -5.35 8.60 6.31
CA GLN A 334 -4.86 9.92 6.69
C GLN A 334 -5.71 10.54 7.81
N TRP A 335 -6.96 10.09 7.97
CA TRP A 335 -7.84 10.50 9.05
C TRP A 335 -7.88 9.48 10.17
N VAL A 336 -7.95 9.95 11.41
CA VAL A 336 -8.21 9.14 12.60
C VAL A 336 -9.27 9.85 13.45
N GLY A 337 -10.38 9.20 13.76
CA GLY A 337 -11.46 9.85 14.50
C GLY A 337 -12.61 8.96 14.95
N ALA A 338 -13.40 9.47 15.89
CA ALA A 338 -14.67 8.87 16.31
C ALA A 338 -15.68 9.97 16.72
N PRO A 339 -16.99 9.72 16.68
CA PRO A 339 -18.01 10.75 16.94
C PRO A 339 -17.93 11.42 18.32
N TRP A 340 -17.27 10.78 19.29
CA TRP A 340 -17.11 11.27 20.66
C TRP A 340 -15.80 12.02 20.91
N LEU A 341 -14.87 12.04 19.96
CA LEU A 341 -13.58 12.71 20.14
C LEU A 341 -13.69 14.22 19.94
N ASP A 342 -12.97 14.98 20.76
CA ASP A 342 -12.68 16.39 20.50
C ASP A 342 -11.47 16.47 19.57
N GLY A 343 -11.70 16.71 18.28
CA GLY A 343 -10.64 16.76 17.28
C GLY A 343 -9.66 17.92 17.48
N VAL A 344 -10.09 19.01 18.13
CA VAL A 344 -9.22 20.17 18.42
C VAL A 344 -8.26 19.81 19.55
N GLN A 345 -8.80 19.29 20.65
CA GLN A 345 -8.00 18.82 21.77
C GLN A 345 -7.03 17.70 21.33
N LEU A 346 -7.50 16.76 20.52
CA LEU A 346 -6.68 15.68 19.98
C LEU A 346 -5.52 16.22 19.12
N ALA A 347 -5.78 17.15 18.20
CA ALA A 347 -4.72 17.77 17.40
C ALA A 347 -3.71 18.53 18.26
N GLU A 348 -4.17 19.29 19.26
CA GLU A 348 -3.28 20.02 20.18
C GLU A 348 -2.38 19.06 20.99
N SER A 349 -2.96 18.01 21.57
CA SER A 349 -2.20 16.96 22.28
C SER A 349 -1.14 16.34 21.37
N LEU A 350 -1.53 15.88 20.17
CA LEU A 350 -0.64 15.17 19.25
C LEU A 350 0.52 16.02 18.75
N ASN A 351 0.27 17.29 18.42
CA ASN A 351 1.35 18.21 18.06
C ASN A 351 2.30 18.47 19.25
N GLY A 352 1.83 18.31 20.49
CA GLY A 352 2.64 18.40 21.72
C GLY A 352 3.70 17.30 21.86
N TYR A 353 3.55 16.16 21.17
CA TYR A 353 4.56 15.09 21.16
C TYR A 353 5.82 15.47 20.37
N GLY A 354 5.74 16.48 19.48
CA GLY A 354 6.89 16.96 18.71
C GLY A 354 7.45 15.93 17.73
N ILE A 355 6.59 15.11 17.10
CA ILE A 355 6.99 14.11 16.11
C ILE A 355 7.44 14.81 14.83
N ASN A 356 8.72 14.69 14.49
CA ASN A 356 9.31 15.35 13.32
C ASN A 356 8.68 14.88 12.00
N GLY A 357 8.42 15.82 11.09
CA GLY A 357 7.98 15.53 9.72
C GLY A 357 6.48 15.24 9.56
N VAL A 358 5.67 15.44 10.61
CA VAL A 358 4.21 15.29 10.55
C VAL A 358 3.53 16.33 11.42
N ARG A 359 2.38 16.81 10.95
CA ARG A 359 1.51 17.73 11.69
C ARG A 359 0.10 17.19 11.75
N PHE A 360 -0.58 17.44 12.86
CA PHE A 360 -1.96 17.00 13.06
C PHE A 360 -2.90 18.20 12.99
N GLU A 361 -3.93 18.13 12.16
CA GLU A 361 -5.00 19.13 12.10
C GLU A 361 -6.34 18.53 12.53
N SER A 362 -7.12 19.27 13.31
CA SER A 362 -8.50 18.89 13.60
C SER A 362 -9.32 18.86 12.31
N THR A 363 -10.18 17.86 12.17
CA THR A 363 -11.09 17.72 11.03
C THR A 363 -12.39 17.05 11.44
N THR A 364 -13.41 17.21 10.59
CA THR A 364 -14.60 16.35 10.60
C THR A 364 -14.74 15.65 9.26
N PHE A 365 -15.30 14.44 9.26
CA PHE A 365 -15.56 13.68 8.05
C PHE A 365 -16.76 12.74 8.23
N THR A 366 -17.32 12.26 7.13
CA THR A 366 -18.44 11.30 7.16
C THR A 366 -18.11 10.11 6.26
N PRO A 367 -17.78 8.94 6.82
CA PRO A 367 -17.55 7.71 6.07
C PRO A 367 -18.76 7.33 5.20
N ARG A 368 -18.49 6.92 3.96
CA ARG A 368 -19.49 6.39 3.02
C ARG A 368 -18.99 5.13 2.34
N ASN A 369 -19.77 4.05 2.37
CA ASN A 369 -19.40 2.71 1.95
C ASN A 369 -18.09 2.24 2.59
N ALA A 370 -17.90 2.53 3.88
CA ALA A 370 -16.72 2.11 4.63
C ALA A 370 -16.72 0.57 4.74
N GLY A 371 -15.65 -0.06 4.24
CA GLY A 371 -15.53 -1.53 4.24
C GLY A 371 -15.57 -2.17 5.63
N ASP A 372 -15.18 -1.41 6.66
CA ASP A 372 -15.23 -1.81 8.08
C ASP A 372 -16.53 -1.39 8.80
N ARG A 373 -17.42 -0.67 8.10
CA ARG A 373 -18.70 -0.12 8.57
C ARG A 373 -18.59 0.84 9.76
N LYS A 374 -17.40 1.31 10.12
CA LYS A 374 -17.22 2.22 11.26
C LYS A 374 -17.84 3.59 10.95
N PHE A 375 -18.86 3.95 11.73
CA PHE A 375 -19.56 5.24 11.66
C PHE A 375 -20.12 5.60 10.27
N GLU A 376 -20.56 4.59 9.51
CA GLU A 376 -21.16 4.77 8.19
C GLU A 376 -22.31 5.80 8.22
N GLY A 377 -22.19 6.87 7.43
CA GLY A 377 -23.18 7.94 7.33
C GLY A 377 -23.28 8.85 8.57
N GLN A 378 -22.40 8.68 9.56
CA GLN A 378 -22.32 9.50 10.76
C GLN A 378 -21.12 10.45 10.69
N GLU A 379 -21.31 11.70 11.11
CA GLU A 379 -20.19 12.65 11.22
C GLU A 379 -19.24 12.22 12.34
N VAL A 380 -17.95 12.21 12.01
CA VAL A 380 -16.83 11.83 12.84
C VAL A 380 -15.96 13.05 13.07
N SER A 381 -15.58 13.27 14.33
CA SER A 381 -14.59 14.27 14.72
C SER A 381 -13.25 13.58 14.99
N GLY A 382 -12.15 14.22 14.64
CA GLY A 382 -10.82 13.65 14.81
C GLY A 382 -9.73 14.51 14.21
N VAL A 383 -8.69 13.85 13.69
CA VAL A 383 -7.51 14.50 13.13
C VAL A 383 -7.18 14.00 11.74
N LEU A 384 -6.62 14.91 10.94
CA LEU A 384 -5.90 14.64 9.71
C LEU A 384 -4.40 14.66 10.00
N LEU A 385 -3.73 13.57 9.64
CA LEU A 385 -2.28 13.48 9.56
C LEU A 385 -1.81 14.16 8.28
N ILE A 386 -0.98 15.18 8.41
CA ILE A 386 -0.38 15.91 7.28
C ILE A 386 1.13 15.64 7.31
N PRO A 387 1.64 14.77 6.42
CA PRO A 387 3.08 14.58 6.30
C PRO A 387 3.74 15.86 5.78
N GLU A 388 4.78 16.31 6.48
CA GLU A 388 5.67 17.40 6.05
C GLU A 388 6.99 16.86 5.47
N SER A 389 7.26 15.58 5.69
CA SER A 389 8.36 14.82 5.11
C SER A 389 7.91 13.39 4.80
N THR A 390 8.60 12.68 3.90
CA THR A 390 8.32 11.26 3.60
C THR A 390 9.06 10.29 4.52
N ASP A 391 9.95 10.76 5.38
CA ASP A 391 10.70 9.96 6.36
C ASP A 391 10.14 10.05 7.80
N TYR A 392 9.04 10.77 8.02
CA TYR A 392 8.42 10.85 9.34
C TYR A 392 8.06 9.46 9.88
N ASP A 393 8.08 9.32 11.20
CA ASP A 393 7.83 8.05 11.87
C ASP A 393 6.33 7.78 12.05
N ALA A 394 5.75 7.10 11.05
CA ALA A 394 4.34 6.73 11.05
C ALA A 394 3.97 5.83 12.24
N SER A 395 4.90 4.99 12.69
CA SER A 395 4.68 4.11 13.83
C SER A 395 4.62 4.90 15.14
N LYS A 396 5.53 5.86 15.36
CA LYS A 396 5.47 6.78 16.51
C LYS A 396 4.22 7.66 16.48
N ALA A 397 3.85 8.18 15.32
CA ALA A 397 2.61 8.93 15.15
C ALA A 397 1.39 8.09 15.58
N ALA A 398 1.34 6.82 15.19
CA ALA A 398 0.27 5.92 15.58
C ALA A 398 0.23 5.64 17.08
N VAL A 399 1.38 5.46 17.75
CA VAL A 399 1.42 5.27 19.21
C VAL A 399 0.90 6.49 19.95
N ALA A 400 1.31 7.70 19.55
CA ALA A 400 0.79 8.93 20.14
C ALA A 400 -0.74 9.04 19.94
N MET A 401 -1.23 8.75 18.73
CA MET A 401 -2.67 8.72 18.47
C MET A 401 -3.40 7.64 19.28
N LEU A 402 -2.81 6.45 19.46
CA LEU A 402 -3.42 5.39 20.27
C LEU A 402 -3.54 5.81 21.73
N LEU A 403 -2.49 6.40 22.33
CA LEU A 403 -2.53 6.92 23.70
C LEU A 403 -3.64 7.96 23.89
N GLU A 404 -3.67 8.99 23.04
CA GLU A 404 -4.64 10.07 23.16
C GLU A 404 -6.07 9.58 22.91
N THR A 405 -6.29 8.79 21.85
CA THR A 405 -7.64 8.30 21.52
C THR A 405 -8.14 7.25 22.53
N TYR A 406 -7.26 6.42 23.09
CA TYR A 406 -7.58 5.50 24.18
C TYR A 406 -8.04 6.28 25.41
N SER A 407 -7.24 7.27 25.84
CA SER A 407 -7.57 8.12 26.99
C SER A 407 -8.88 8.90 26.80
N MET A 408 -9.09 9.50 25.63
CA MET A 408 -10.28 10.31 25.35
C MET A 408 -11.56 9.49 25.16
N SER A 409 -11.46 8.20 24.82
CA SER A 409 -12.63 7.38 24.50
C SER A 409 -13.36 6.87 25.74
N GLY A 410 -12.66 6.67 26.87
CA GLY A 410 -13.25 6.10 28.09
C GLY A 410 -14.01 4.81 27.81
N ASP A 411 -15.27 4.74 28.26
CA ASP A 411 -16.15 3.57 28.06
C ASP A 411 -16.47 3.27 26.58
N ASN A 412 -16.16 4.16 25.63
CA ASN A 412 -16.34 3.92 24.20
C ASN A 412 -15.18 3.15 23.57
N TRP A 413 -14.10 2.88 24.32
CA TRP A 413 -13.00 2.07 23.83
C TRP A 413 -13.26 0.57 23.98
N LEU A 414 -12.93 -0.19 22.93
CA LEU A 414 -12.94 -1.64 22.96
C LEU A 414 -11.88 -2.16 22.00
N TRP A 415 -10.93 -2.91 22.55
CA TRP A 415 -9.95 -3.63 21.74
C TRP A 415 -10.61 -4.81 21.03
N ALA A 416 -10.27 -5.00 19.76
CA ALA A 416 -10.38 -6.28 19.11
C ALA A 416 -9.06 -7.03 19.33
N ASP A 417 -8.79 -7.46 20.56
CA ASP A 417 -7.47 -7.90 21.07
C ASP A 417 -6.69 -8.73 20.06
N ALA A 418 -7.26 -9.87 19.64
CA ALA A 418 -6.60 -10.79 18.73
C ALA A 418 -6.31 -10.16 17.35
N HIS A 419 -7.13 -9.23 16.87
CA HIS A 419 -6.88 -8.54 15.61
C HIS A 419 -5.83 -7.45 15.77
N PHE A 420 -5.93 -6.63 16.81
CA PHE A 420 -4.96 -5.58 17.13
C PHE A 420 -3.56 -6.18 17.33
N ASP A 421 -3.44 -7.21 18.18
CA ASP A 421 -2.16 -7.81 18.52
C ASP A 421 -1.50 -8.49 17.30
N ARG A 422 -2.29 -9.03 16.35
CA ARG A 422 -1.77 -9.54 15.06
C ARG A 422 -1.21 -8.43 14.18
N LEU A 423 -1.88 -7.28 14.09
CA LEU A 423 -1.39 -6.13 13.32
C LEU A 423 -0.14 -5.52 13.98
N ALA A 424 -0.17 -5.36 15.30
CA ALA A 424 0.96 -4.90 16.10
C ALA A 424 2.14 -5.90 16.06
N GLY A 425 1.86 -7.19 15.83
CA GLY A 425 2.86 -8.26 15.83
C GLY A 425 3.30 -8.65 17.25
N THR A 426 2.54 -8.25 18.27
CA THR A 426 2.75 -8.52 19.71
C THR A 426 1.53 -8.02 20.50
N ASP A 427 1.26 -8.59 21.66
CA ASP A 427 0.31 -8.03 22.65
C ASP A 427 0.92 -6.90 23.50
N SER A 428 2.25 -6.77 23.50
CA SER A 428 2.97 -5.85 24.39
C SER A 428 2.53 -4.40 24.22
N LEU A 429 2.21 -3.96 23.00
CA LEU A 429 1.75 -2.59 22.74
C LEU A 429 0.41 -2.33 23.44
N ARG A 430 -0.58 -3.21 23.24
CA ARG A 430 -1.90 -3.10 23.86
C ARG A 430 -1.82 -3.18 25.38
N LEU A 431 -1.14 -4.21 25.89
CA LEU A 431 -1.01 -4.43 27.33
C LEU A 431 -0.29 -3.29 28.05
N SER A 432 0.67 -2.64 27.39
CA SER A 432 1.38 -1.50 27.96
C SER A 432 0.52 -0.23 27.95
N ILE A 433 -0.28 0.01 26.91
CA ILE A 433 -1.26 1.10 26.88
C ILE A 433 -2.31 0.91 27.99
N GLU A 434 -2.82 -0.32 28.18
CA GLU A 434 -3.75 -0.65 29.27
C GLU A 434 -3.13 -0.50 30.67
N ALA A 435 -1.80 -0.57 30.77
CA ALA A 435 -1.04 -0.38 31.99
C ALA A 435 -0.59 1.07 32.20
N ASP A 436 -1.14 2.03 31.44
CA ASP A 436 -0.81 3.46 31.49
C ASP A 436 0.68 3.76 31.23
N ALA A 437 1.37 2.93 30.43
CA ALA A 437 2.74 3.20 30.02
C ALA A 437 2.82 4.47 29.17
N ASP A 438 3.89 5.24 29.36
CA ASP A 438 4.06 6.48 28.61
C ASP A 438 4.59 6.25 27.19
N PHE A 439 4.55 7.30 26.38
CA PHE A 439 5.00 7.25 24.99
C PHE A 439 6.44 6.77 24.81
N ALA A 440 7.35 7.20 25.68
CA ALA A 440 8.76 6.85 25.57
C ALA A 440 8.98 5.37 25.93
N GLU A 441 8.24 4.86 26.92
CA GLU A 441 8.27 3.44 27.30
C GLU A 441 7.79 2.54 26.15
N LEU A 442 6.68 2.90 25.50
CA LEU A 442 6.06 2.11 24.41
C LEU A 442 6.97 1.92 23.20
N ILE A 443 7.82 2.90 22.88
CA ILE A 443 8.69 2.89 21.69
C ILE A 443 10.16 2.59 22.02
N SER A 444 10.48 2.38 23.30
CA SER A 444 11.86 2.33 23.80
C SER A 444 12.75 1.28 23.11
N ALA A 445 12.19 0.13 22.75
CA ALA A 445 12.92 -0.96 22.09
C ALA A 445 13.06 -0.81 20.57
N TRP A 446 12.20 0.00 19.94
CA TRP A 446 12.03 -0.03 18.47
C TRP A 446 13.27 0.40 17.72
N GLU A 447 14.00 1.41 18.24
CA GLU A 447 15.23 1.88 17.60
C GLU A 447 16.28 0.76 17.51
N SER A 448 16.46 -0.01 18.59
CA SER A 448 17.41 -1.13 18.60
C SER A 448 16.94 -2.30 17.71
N GLU A 449 15.63 -2.55 17.64
CA GLU A 449 15.05 -3.56 16.76
C GLU A 449 15.21 -3.17 15.28
N ASN A 450 14.99 -1.90 14.95
CA ASN A 450 15.18 -1.38 13.60
C ASN A 450 16.65 -1.49 13.18
N GLN A 451 17.59 -1.10 14.02
CA GLN A 451 19.03 -1.25 13.73
C GLN A 451 19.44 -2.71 13.52
N ALA A 452 18.90 -3.63 14.31
CA ALA A 452 19.13 -5.06 14.12
C ALA A 452 18.55 -5.56 12.78
N PHE A 453 17.33 -5.11 12.43
CA PHE A 453 16.72 -5.43 11.15
C PHE A 453 17.48 -4.83 9.96
N GLU A 454 18.00 -3.61 10.08
CA GLU A 454 18.82 -2.99 9.04
C GLU A 454 20.09 -3.80 8.76
N GLN A 455 20.72 -4.35 9.80
CA GLN A 455 21.86 -5.25 9.63
C GLN A 455 21.43 -6.57 8.98
N LEU A 456 20.30 -7.14 9.43
CA LEU A 456 19.75 -8.39 8.88
C LEU A 456 19.43 -8.27 7.38
N ARG A 457 18.79 -7.17 6.95
CA ARG A 457 18.36 -6.99 5.56
C ARG A 457 19.49 -6.64 4.60
N SER A 458 20.61 -6.12 5.11
CA SER A 458 21.70 -5.56 4.28
C SER A 458 22.21 -6.49 3.17
N PRO A 459 22.37 -7.82 3.38
CA PRO A 459 22.82 -8.74 2.33
C PRO A 459 21.82 -8.93 1.18
N TYR A 460 20.55 -8.57 1.39
CA TYR A 460 19.44 -8.81 0.46
C TYR A 460 19.01 -7.55 -0.28
N LEU A 461 19.65 -6.41 0.00
CA LEU A 461 19.37 -5.16 -0.68
C LEU A 461 20.02 -5.17 -2.07
N ILE A 462 19.27 -4.76 -3.09
CA ILE A 462 19.74 -4.78 -4.49
C ILE A 462 19.76 -3.38 -5.14
N TYR A 463 19.47 -2.33 -4.36
CA TYR A 463 19.42 -0.92 -4.78
C TYR A 463 20.14 -0.01 -3.82
#